data_AF-A0AAJ3KG86-F1
#
_entry.id   AF-A0AAJ3KG86-F1
#
_cell.length_a   1.000
_cell.length_b   1.000
_cell.length_c   1.000
_cell.angle_alpha   90.00
_cell.angle_beta   90.00
_cell.angle_gamma   90.00
#
_symmetry.space_group_name_H-M   'P 1'
#
loop_
_entity.id
_entity.type
_entity.pdbx_description
1 polymer ?
#
loop_
_entity_poly.entity_id
_entity_poly.type
_entity_poly.pdbx_seq_one_letter_code
_entity_poly.pdbx_strand_id
1 'polypeptide(L)'
;MEVPRLQWNPAILEDPDGGRIVLWPHLPCVRMPSSLRYRDSWDGLALLFSESDLSGWRQDEEQDRESPGVHIEAAIASGTVLGRLMKDLQEYEVDGPKIPDPEQFRLLLHADNARGGMPIYPIEPEMDDESWLNWLERSADEHSRVTSLLSTLTTSRRWRRTRSEAIPKVEMAKGVDTDLGAAAASCATWWVEEQGFLSPEMLAERNHRFAARLRGALADLSENRRVEDAGARDSTLLVPVHQASLPSLEAAVGAWPDAEPVQKEG
;
A
#
# COMPACT_ATOMS: atom_id res chain seq x y z
N MET A 1 -0.39 6.59 17.54
CA MET A 1 0.51 5.71 16.77
C MET A 1 1.87 6.38 16.66
N GLU A 2 2.97 5.65 16.83
CA GLU A 2 4.32 6.21 16.61
C GLU A 2 4.67 6.16 15.11
N VAL A 3 5.43 7.14 14.61
CA VAL A 3 5.95 7.09 13.24
C VAL A 3 7.06 6.03 13.14
N PRO A 4 6.92 5.03 12.26
CA PRO A 4 7.92 3.99 12.08
C PRO A 4 9.14 4.50 11.29
N ARG A 5 10.21 3.70 11.23
CA ARG A 5 11.34 3.99 10.34
C ARG A 5 10.87 3.91 8.89
N LEU A 6 11.19 4.93 8.10
CA LEU A 6 10.77 5.06 6.71
C LEU A 6 11.94 4.64 5.81
N GLN A 7 11.91 3.37 5.40
CA GLN A 7 12.97 2.73 4.62
C GLN A 7 12.67 2.75 3.12
N TRP A 8 13.71 2.82 2.29
CA TRP A 8 13.56 2.90 0.82
C TRP A 8 13.79 1.57 0.12
N ASN A 9 14.51 0.66 0.77
CA ASN A 9 14.83 -0.63 0.17
C ASN A 9 13.66 -1.61 0.36
N PRO A 10 13.41 -2.48 -0.64
CA PRO A 10 12.46 -3.57 -0.47
C PRO A 10 12.85 -4.51 0.66
N ALA A 11 11.86 -5.02 1.39
CA ALA A 11 12.04 -6.19 2.26
C ALA A 11 11.77 -7.45 1.44
N ILE A 12 12.74 -8.37 1.40
CA ILE A 12 12.65 -9.63 0.66
C ILE A 12 12.54 -10.75 1.68
N LEU A 13 11.42 -11.47 1.66
CA LEU A 13 11.12 -12.55 2.57
C LEU A 13 11.06 -13.87 1.79
N GLU A 14 11.95 -14.81 2.11
CA GLU A 14 11.98 -16.15 1.52
C GLU A 14 10.99 -17.04 2.28
N ASP A 15 9.94 -17.50 1.61
CA ASP A 15 8.87 -18.26 2.24
C ASP A 15 9.34 -19.69 2.57
N PRO A 16 9.06 -20.23 3.78
CA PRO A 16 9.47 -21.58 4.15
C PRO A 16 8.89 -22.67 3.25
N ASP A 17 7.76 -22.43 2.58
CA ASP A 17 7.14 -23.36 1.64
C ASP A 17 7.64 -23.14 0.18
N GLY A 18 8.57 -22.20 -0.01
CA GLY A 18 9.23 -21.89 -1.27
C GLY A 18 8.70 -20.63 -1.95
N GLY A 19 9.54 -20.01 -2.79
CA GLY A 19 9.25 -18.69 -3.35
C GLY A 19 9.63 -17.55 -2.42
N ARG A 20 9.42 -16.32 -2.88
CA ARG A 20 9.68 -15.11 -2.09
C ARG A 20 8.59 -14.06 -2.24
N ILE A 21 8.38 -13.31 -1.17
CA ILE A 21 7.52 -12.12 -1.12
C ILE A 21 8.43 -10.89 -1.07
N VAL A 22 8.23 -9.96 -2.00
CA VAL A 22 8.99 -8.71 -2.08
C VAL A 22 8.07 -7.56 -1.70
N LEU A 23 8.23 -7.05 -0.48
CA LEU A 23 7.53 -5.86 -0.01
C LEU A 23 8.32 -4.62 -0.47
N TRP A 24 7.84 -3.95 -1.52
CA TRP A 24 8.48 -2.78 -2.09
C TRP A 24 7.85 -1.49 -1.55
N PRO A 25 8.59 -0.66 -0.76
CA PRO A 25 8.04 0.58 -0.23
C PRO A 25 7.88 1.64 -1.33
N HIS A 26 6.70 2.27 -1.36
CA HIS A 26 6.44 3.47 -2.17
C HIS A 26 5.78 4.58 -1.35
N LEU A 27 5.78 5.77 -1.93
CA LEU A 27 5.02 6.91 -1.42
C LEU A 27 3.67 6.97 -2.16
N PRO A 28 2.54 7.11 -1.46
CA PRO A 28 1.22 7.19 -2.09
C PRO A 28 1.13 8.44 -2.94
N CYS A 29 0.52 8.31 -4.10
CA CYS A 29 0.25 9.41 -5.04
C CYS A 29 1.51 10.07 -5.61
N VAL A 30 2.70 9.48 -5.42
CA VAL A 30 3.97 10.01 -5.93
C VAL A 30 4.61 8.97 -6.83
N ARG A 31 5.00 9.38 -8.05
CA ARG A 31 5.76 8.51 -8.93
C ARG A 31 7.18 8.39 -8.40
N MET A 32 7.57 7.17 -8.04
CA MET A 32 8.86 6.89 -7.44
C MET A 32 10.00 7.05 -8.46
N PRO A 33 11.14 7.65 -8.07
CA PRO A 33 12.33 7.70 -8.91
C PRO A 33 12.77 6.29 -9.35
N SER A 34 13.24 6.16 -10.59
CA SER A 34 13.67 4.88 -11.15
C SER A 34 14.78 4.18 -10.33
N SER A 35 15.58 4.93 -9.57
CA SER A 35 16.62 4.40 -8.68
C SER A 35 16.07 3.70 -7.43
N LEU A 36 14.82 3.99 -7.04
CA LEU A 36 14.17 3.42 -5.85
C LEU A 36 13.12 2.36 -6.19
N ARG A 37 12.82 2.14 -7.47
CA ARG A 37 11.94 1.06 -7.92
C ARG A 37 12.65 -0.29 -7.82
N TYR A 38 11.92 -1.33 -7.43
CA TYR A 38 12.38 -2.71 -7.56
C TYR A 38 12.66 -3.05 -9.03
N ARG A 39 13.81 -3.68 -9.31
CA ARG A 39 14.30 -3.91 -10.69
C ARG A 39 14.45 -5.38 -11.07
N ASP A 40 14.39 -6.29 -10.10
CA ASP A 40 14.51 -7.71 -10.40
C ASP A 40 13.21 -8.25 -10.98
N SER A 41 13.28 -9.42 -11.61
CA SER A 41 12.11 -10.10 -12.16
C SER A 41 11.15 -10.53 -11.05
N TRP A 42 9.87 -10.43 -11.34
CA TRP A 42 8.78 -10.89 -10.51
C TRP A 42 7.72 -11.56 -11.38
N ASP A 43 6.90 -12.38 -10.73
CA ASP A 43 6.11 -13.42 -11.39
C ASP A 43 4.61 -13.25 -11.15
N GLY A 44 4.24 -12.53 -10.09
CA GLY A 44 2.88 -12.13 -9.77
C GLY A 44 2.86 -10.81 -9.00
N LEU A 45 1.76 -10.09 -9.11
CA LEU A 45 1.50 -8.85 -8.39
C LEU A 45 0.49 -9.10 -7.27
N ALA A 46 0.76 -8.66 -6.06
CA ALA A 46 -0.23 -8.61 -4.99
C ALA A 46 -0.46 -7.15 -4.57
N LEU A 47 -1.73 -6.73 -4.56
CA LEU A 47 -2.13 -5.38 -4.17
C LEU A 47 -2.92 -5.47 -2.87
N LEU A 48 -2.58 -4.63 -1.88
CA LEU A 48 -3.21 -4.60 -0.55
C LEU A 48 -4.57 -3.87 -0.58
N PHE A 49 -5.39 -4.23 -1.56
CA PHE A 49 -6.69 -3.66 -1.87
C PHE A 49 -7.64 -4.78 -2.35
N SER A 50 -8.93 -4.48 -2.37
CA SER A 50 -9.96 -5.41 -2.83
C SER A 50 -10.02 -5.43 -4.36
N GLU A 51 -10.64 -6.45 -4.96
CA GLU A 51 -10.87 -6.50 -6.40
C GLU A 51 -11.77 -5.33 -6.86
N SER A 52 -12.74 -4.98 -6.03
CA SER A 52 -13.60 -3.81 -6.20
C SER A 52 -12.80 -2.50 -6.27
N ASP A 53 -11.78 -2.32 -5.43
CA ASP A 53 -10.91 -1.13 -5.47
C ASP A 53 -10.09 -1.07 -6.76
N LEU A 54 -9.54 -2.21 -7.21
CA LEU A 54 -8.77 -2.27 -8.46
C LEU A 54 -9.62 -1.93 -9.68
N SER A 55 -10.88 -2.36 -9.68
CA SER A 55 -11.87 -1.96 -10.67
C SER A 55 -12.16 -0.46 -10.62
N GLY A 56 -12.24 0.11 -9.41
CA GLY A 56 -12.38 1.56 -9.19
C GLY A 56 -11.20 2.35 -9.77
N TRP A 57 -9.96 1.90 -9.56
CA TRP A 57 -8.78 2.59 -10.08
C TRP A 57 -8.75 2.68 -11.60
N ARG A 58 -9.21 1.64 -12.30
CA ARG A 58 -9.32 1.66 -13.76
C ARG A 58 -10.34 2.69 -14.24
N GLN A 59 -11.41 2.90 -13.48
CA GLN A 59 -12.39 3.96 -13.76
C GLN A 59 -11.81 5.35 -13.45
N ASP A 60 -11.08 5.48 -12.35
CA ASP A 60 -10.43 6.73 -11.97
C ASP A 60 -9.41 7.18 -13.02
N GLU A 61 -8.61 6.26 -13.58
CA GLU A 61 -7.68 6.57 -14.68
C GLU A 61 -8.43 7.06 -15.94
N GLU A 62 -9.55 6.43 -16.30
CA GLU A 62 -10.34 6.88 -17.46
C GLU A 62 -10.88 8.30 -17.23
N GLN A 63 -11.37 8.59 -16.02
CA GLN A 63 -11.84 9.92 -15.66
C GLN A 63 -10.71 10.96 -15.63
N ASP A 64 -9.51 10.60 -15.13
CA ASP A 64 -8.35 11.49 -15.14
C ASP A 64 -7.88 11.78 -16.57
N ARG A 65 -7.98 10.81 -17.48
CA ARG A 65 -7.71 11.02 -18.91
C ARG A 65 -8.67 12.03 -19.54
N GLU A 66 -9.94 12.00 -19.16
CA GLU A 66 -10.96 12.95 -19.64
C GLU A 66 -10.83 14.33 -18.99
N SER A 67 -10.43 14.38 -17.71
CA SER A 67 -10.30 15.62 -16.93
C SER A 67 -9.08 15.55 -15.99
N PRO A 68 -7.87 15.85 -16.50
CA PRO A 68 -6.64 15.71 -15.72
C PRO A 68 -6.66 16.49 -14.42
N GLY A 69 -6.37 15.80 -13.31
CA GLY A 69 -6.30 16.38 -11.97
C GLY A 69 -7.65 16.49 -11.24
N VAL A 70 -8.75 16.03 -11.84
CA VAL A 70 -10.10 16.11 -11.23
C VAL A 70 -10.15 15.44 -9.84
N HIS A 71 -9.48 14.31 -9.69
CA HIS A 71 -9.42 13.57 -8.42
C HIS A 71 -8.60 14.30 -7.36
N ILE A 72 -7.53 14.99 -7.77
CA ILE A 72 -6.71 15.81 -6.86
C ILE A 72 -7.52 17.00 -6.36
N GLU A 73 -8.21 17.70 -7.25
CA GLU A 73 -9.07 18.83 -6.90
C GLU A 73 -10.21 18.40 -5.97
N ALA A 74 -10.87 17.27 -6.28
CA ALA A 74 -11.91 16.69 -5.45
C ALA A 74 -11.39 16.30 -4.05
N ALA A 75 -10.24 15.62 -3.97
CA ALA A 75 -9.60 15.25 -2.71
C ALA A 75 -9.25 16.50 -1.88
N ILE A 76 -8.67 17.54 -2.50
CA ILE A 76 -8.34 18.81 -1.85
C ILE A 76 -9.59 19.53 -1.32
N ALA A 77 -10.66 19.55 -2.12
CA ALA A 77 -11.92 20.20 -1.78
C ALA A 77 -12.66 19.49 -0.64
N SER A 78 -12.51 18.16 -0.51
CA SER A 78 -13.15 17.36 0.54
C SER A 78 -12.74 17.74 1.97
N GLY A 79 -11.57 18.38 2.14
CA GLY A 79 -11.05 18.75 3.46
C GLY A 79 -10.58 17.57 4.31
N THR A 80 -10.52 16.37 3.73
CA THR A 80 -10.03 15.15 4.38
C THR A 80 -8.53 15.19 4.65
N VAL A 81 -8.02 14.19 5.38
CA VAL A 81 -6.57 14.02 5.58
C VAL A 81 -5.84 13.66 4.28
N LEU A 82 -6.50 12.96 3.35
CA LEU A 82 -5.99 12.78 1.99
C LEU A 82 -5.84 14.12 1.27
N GLY A 83 -6.84 15.00 1.35
CA GLY A 83 -6.76 16.36 0.79
C GLY A 83 -5.62 17.20 1.37
N ARG A 84 -5.20 16.94 2.62
CA ARG A 84 -4.00 17.57 3.22
C ARG A 84 -2.73 17.01 2.62
N LEU A 85 -2.62 15.69 2.48
CA LEU A 85 -1.50 15.06 1.78
C LEU A 85 -1.34 15.63 0.37
N MET A 86 -2.44 15.74 -0.38
CA MET A 86 -2.40 16.27 -1.75
C MET A 86 -1.84 17.70 -1.80
N LYS A 87 -2.27 18.58 -0.89
CA LYS A 87 -1.73 19.96 -0.80
C LYS A 87 -0.24 19.97 -0.51
N ASP A 88 0.20 19.15 0.44
CA ASP A 88 1.62 19.10 0.78
C ASP A 88 2.46 18.55 -0.36
N LEU A 89 2.00 17.51 -1.06
CA LEU A 89 2.69 16.97 -2.24
C LEU A 89 2.78 17.98 -3.39
N GLN A 90 1.79 18.87 -3.55
CA GLN A 90 1.85 19.96 -4.54
C GLN A 90 2.90 21.03 -4.21
N GLU A 91 3.32 21.14 -2.96
CA GLU A 91 4.35 22.10 -2.52
C GLU A 91 5.78 21.57 -2.74
N TYR A 92 5.95 20.26 -2.92
CA TYR A 92 7.26 19.63 -3.07
C TYR A 92 7.61 19.43 -4.55
N GLU A 93 8.90 19.50 -4.88
CA GLU A 93 9.41 19.20 -6.24
C GLU A 93 9.47 17.69 -6.53
N VAL A 94 8.34 16.99 -6.37
CA VAL A 94 8.17 15.55 -6.65
C VAL A 94 7.25 15.30 -7.85
N ASP A 95 7.31 14.11 -8.46
CA ASP A 95 6.38 13.73 -9.54
C ASP A 95 5.03 13.25 -8.95
N GLY A 96 4.26 14.19 -8.40
CA GLY A 96 2.97 14.00 -7.75
C GLY A 96 2.32 15.32 -7.32
N PRO A 97 1.13 15.30 -6.71
CA PRO A 97 0.30 14.13 -6.46
C PRO A 97 -0.42 13.60 -7.71
N LYS A 98 -0.73 12.30 -7.75
CA LYS A 98 -1.52 11.63 -8.80
C LYS A 98 -2.50 10.63 -8.19
N ILE A 99 -3.71 10.56 -8.75
CA ILE A 99 -4.75 9.59 -8.39
C ILE A 99 -5.29 9.01 -9.72
N PRO A 100 -5.30 7.68 -9.93
CA PRO A 100 -4.88 6.63 -8.98
C PRO A 100 -3.38 6.66 -8.66
N ASP A 101 -2.95 5.88 -7.66
CA ASP A 101 -1.54 5.82 -7.26
C ASP A 101 -0.66 5.44 -8.47
N PRO A 102 0.34 6.28 -8.84
CA PRO A 102 1.04 6.12 -10.11
C PRO A 102 2.00 4.93 -10.13
N GLU A 103 2.40 4.37 -8.99
CA GLU A 103 3.26 3.19 -8.95
C GLU A 103 2.44 1.90 -8.93
N GLN A 104 1.40 1.85 -8.12
CA GLN A 104 0.52 0.69 -8.05
C GLN A 104 -0.23 0.49 -9.37
N PHE A 105 -0.77 1.56 -9.95
CA PHE A 105 -1.45 1.49 -11.25
C PHE A 105 -0.48 1.14 -12.39
N ARG A 106 0.77 1.63 -12.35
CA ARG A 106 1.80 1.22 -13.32
C ARG A 106 2.10 -0.28 -13.23
N LEU A 107 2.14 -0.85 -12.03
CA LEU A 107 2.35 -2.28 -11.83
C LEU A 107 1.14 -3.10 -12.31
N LEU A 108 -0.07 -2.63 -12.02
CA LEU A 108 -1.32 -3.21 -12.51
C LEU A 108 -1.32 -3.30 -14.05
N LEU A 109 -1.07 -2.17 -14.73
CA LEU A 109 -0.98 -2.14 -16.19
C LEU A 109 0.15 -3.03 -16.73
N HIS A 110 1.28 -3.14 -16.02
CA HIS A 110 2.35 -4.04 -16.44
C HIS A 110 1.91 -5.50 -16.39
N ALA A 111 1.21 -5.90 -15.32
CA ALA A 111 0.70 -7.25 -15.15
C ALA A 111 -0.38 -7.61 -16.19
N ASP A 112 -1.33 -6.69 -16.43
CA ASP A 112 -2.37 -6.82 -17.46
C ASP A 112 -1.78 -7.00 -18.87
N ASN A 113 -0.74 -6.24 -19.20
CA ASN A 113 -0.12 -6.25 -20.52
C ASN A 113 0.99 -7.30 -20.70
N ALA A 114 1.32 -8.05 -19.64
CA ALA A 114 2.34 -9.10 -19.72
C ALA A 114 1.88 -10.21 -20.68
N ARG A 115 2.80 -10.73 -21.50
CA ARG A 115 2.47 -11.78 -22.48
C ARG A 115 2.05 -13.05 -21.74
N GLY A 116 0.78 -13.41 -21.86
CA GLY A 116 0.18 -14.56 -21.16
C GLY A 116 -0.62 -14.17 -19.91
N GLY A 117 -0.66 -12.88 -19.55
CA GLY A 117 -1.25 -12.38 -18.32
C GLY A 117 -0.37 -12.70 -17.12
N MET A 118 0.02 -11.69 -16.34
CA MET A 118 0.69 -11.93 -15.07
C MET A 118 -0.37 -11.95 -13.96
N PRO A 119 -0.42 -12.96 -13.07
CA PRO A 119 -1.43 -13.03 -12.03
C PRO A 119 -1.42 -11.78 -11.12
N ILE A 120 -2.61 -11.22 -10.89
CA ILE A 120 -2.85 -10.11 -9.97
C ILE A 120 -3.70 -10.63 -8.82
N TYR A 121 -3.25 -10.43 -7.59
CA TYR A 121 -3.91 -10.91 -6.38
C TYR A 121 -4.40 -9.74 -5.53
N PRO A 122 -5.73 -9.49 -5.45
CA PRO A 122 -6.31 -8.59 -4.47
C PRO A 122 -6.24 -9.22 -3.07
N ILE A 123 -5.45 -8.58 -2.20
CA ILE A 123 -5.14 -9.11 -0.86
C ILE A 123 -6.16 -8.67 0.17
N GLU A 124 -6.84 -7.54 0.00
CA GLU A 124 -7.94 -7.22 0.89
C GLU A 124 -9.15 -8.13 0.55
N PRO A 125 -9.79 -8.77 1.54
CA PRO A 125 -11.02 -9.51 1.29
C PRO A 125 -12.14 -8.59 0.77
N GLU A 126 -13.04 -9.16 -0.03
CA GLU A 126 -14.27 -8.48 -0.46
C GLU A 126 -15.27 -8.36 0.69
N MET A 127 -16.31 -7.54 0.48
CA MET A 127 -17.36 -7.27 1.46
C MET A 127 -18.26 -8.48 1.79
N ASP A 128 -18.19 -9.54 1.00
CA ASP A 128 -18.89 -10.80 1.25
C ASP A 128 -18.16 -11.73 2.24
N ASP A 129 -16.92 -11.39 2.62
CA ASP A 129 -16.20 -12.06 3.69
C ASP A 129 -16.70 -11.62 5.06
N GLU A 130 -17.47 -12.50 5.73
CA GLU A 130 -18.10 -12.18 7.02
C GLU A 130 -17.10 -11.74 8.10
N SER A 131 -15.92 -12.35 8.14
CA SER A 131 -14.90 -12.04 9.16
C SER A 131 -14.21 -10.70 8.88
N TRP A 132 -14.03 -10.34 7.60
CA TRP A 132 -13.52 -9.04 7.20
C TRP A 132 -14.55 -7.95 7.45
N LEU A 133 -15.81 -8.20 7.10
CA LEU A 133 -16.92 -7.29 7.37
C LEU A 133 -17.03 -6.96 8.86
N ASN A 134 -16.91 -7.98 9.73
CA ASN A 134 -16.89 -7.76 11.17
C ASN A 134 -15.71 -6.88 11.63
N TRP A 135 -14.52 -7.08 11.05
CA TRP A 135 -13.36 -6.23 11.33
C TRP A 135 -13.58 -4.78 10.85
N LEU A 136 -14.19 -4.59 9.67
CA LEU A 136 -14.54 -3.27 9.14
C LEU A 136 -15.58 -2.56 10.02
N GLU A 137 -16.62 -3.26 10.48
CA GLU A 137 -17.62 -2.73 11.42
C GLU A 137 -16.98 -2.27 12.73
N ARG A 138 -16.13 -3.12 13.33
CA ARG A 138 -15.36 -2.75 14.55
C ARG A 138 -14.46 -1.54 14.30
N SER A 139 -13.85 -1.45 13.12
CA SER A 139 -12.99 -0.33 12.73
C SER A 139 -13.78 0.97 12.61
N ALA A 140 -14.98 0.92 12.03
CA ALA A 140 -15.88 2.05 11.94
C ALA A 140 -16.39 2.51 13.32
N ASP A 141 -16.72 1.57 14.20
CA ASP A 141 -17.10 1.86 15.58
C ASP A 141 -15.96 2.58 16.33
N GLU A 142 -14.74 2.09 16.21
CA GLU A 142 -13.58 2.71 16.87
C GLU A 142 -13.25 4.09 16.30
N HIS A 143 -13.36 4.26 14.97
CA HIS A 143 -13.28 5.57 14.33
C HIS A 143 -14.29 6.54 14.93
N SER A 144 -15.57 6.14 15.04
CA SER A 144 -16.64 6.99 15.58
C SER A 144 -16.42 7.39 17.04
N ARG A 145 -15.82 6.52 17.86
CA ARG A 145 -15.47 6.80 19.27
C ARG A 145 -14.33 7.79 19.39
N VAL A 146 -13.34 7.70 18.50
CA VAL A 146 -12.14 8.55 18.53
C VAL A 146 -12.41 9.92 17.89
N THR A 147 -13.25 9.98 16.85
CA THR A 147 -13.54 11.21 16.12
C THR A 147 -14.76 11.94 16.69
N SER A 148 -14.50 12.92 17.56
CA SER A 148 -15.48 13.99 17.86
C SER A 148 -15.32 15.15 16.88
N LEU A 149 -16.36 15.99 16.71
CA LEU A 149 -16.28 17.23 15.91
C LEU A 149 -15.12 18.17 16.36
N LEU A 150 -14.72 18.12 17.63
CA LEU A 150 -13.60 18.88 18.17
C LEU A 150 -12.24 18.30 17.74
N SER A 151 -12.17 17.00 17.45
CA SER A 151 -10.95 16.36 16.96
C SER A 151 -10.52 16.94 15.61
N THR A 152 -11.47 17.34 14.77
CA THR A 152 -11.24 17.96 13.44
C THR A 152 -10.57 19.32 13.54
N LEU A 153 -10.86 20.10 14.60
CA LEU A 153 -10.26 21.43 14.84
C LEU A 153 -8.76 21.34 15.17
N THR A 154 -8.31 20.20 15.71
CA THR A 154 -6.90 20.00 16.09
C THR A 154 -6.08 19.28 15.03
N THR A 155 -6.71 18.77 13.95
CA THR A 155 -6.04 18.04 12.87
C THR A 155 -4.86 18.83 12.28
N SER A 156 -5.00 20.13 12.02
CA SER A 156 -3.89 20.95 11.49
C SER A 156 -2.70 21.06 12.45
N ARG A 157 -2.93 20.96 13.77
CA ARG A 157 -1.87 20.98 14.78
C ARG A 157 -1.22 19.61 14.91
N ARG A 158 -2.02 18.54 14.93
CA ARG A 158 -1.51 17.16 14.96
C ARG A 158 -0.70 16.85 13.71
N TRP A 159 -1.23 17.16 12.52
CA TRP A 159 -0.53 17.02 11.24
C TRP A 159 0.89 17.60 11.25
N ARG A 160 1.04 18.87 11.64
CA ARG A 160 2.36 19.53 11.72
C ARG A 160 3.29 18.87 12.72
N ARG A 161 2.74 18.43 13.86
CA ARG A 161 3.51 17.73 14.90
C ARG A 161 3.99 16.37 14.38
N THR A 162 3.08 15.53 13.89
CA THR A 162 3.37 14.20 13.35
C THR A 162 4.36 14.27 12.19
N ARG A 163 4.22 15.23 11.27
CA ARG A 163 5.21 15.46 10.21
C ARG A 163 6.58 15.76 10.77
N SER A 164 6.67 16.64 11.77
CA SER A 164 7.95 16.96 12.41
C SER A 164 8.59 15.74 13.09
N GLU A 165 7.76 14.86 13.67
CA GLU A 165 8.19 13.58 14.25
C GLU A 165 8.60 12.55 13.17
N ALA A 166 8.05 12.65 11.96
CA ALA A 166 8.36 11.78 10.83
C ALA A 166 9.68 12.11 10.12
N ILE A 167 10.08 13.38 10.04
CA ILE A 167 11.33 13.83 9.40
C ILE A 167 12.56 13.02 9.87
N PRO A 168 12.85 12.89 11.18
CA PRO A 168 14.04 12.14 11.63
C PRO A 168 13.92 10.62 11.40
N LYS A 169 12.75 10.11 10.99
CA LYS A 169 12.52 8.69 10.69
C LYS A 169 12.78 8.35 9.22
N VAL A 170 12.94 9.35 8.34
CA VAL A 170 13.30 9.17 6.93
C VAL A 170 14.73 8.67 6.82
N GLU A 171 14.92 7.48 6.26
CA GLU A 171 16.24 6.93 6.04
C GLU A 171 17.00 7.70 4.94
N MET A 172 18.30 7.86 5.10
CA MET A 172 19.13 8.43 4.04
C MET A 172 19.37 7.37 2.96
N ALA A 173 19.06 7.69 1.71
CA ALA A 173 19.37 6.82 0.56
C ALA A 173 19.89 7.62 -0.63
N LYS A 174 20.68 6.96 -1.48
CA LYS A 174 21.22 7.58 -2.69
C LYS A 174 20.08 7.88 -3.66
N GLY A 175 19.98 9.14 -4.10
CA GLY A 175 18.92 9.59 -5.00
C GLY A 175 17.63 9.99 -4.30
N VAL A 176 17.64 10.10 -2.97
CA VAL A 176 16.59 10.76 -2.19
C VAL A 176 17.06 12.17 -1.87
N ASP A 177 16.36 13.16 -2.40
CA ASP A 177 16.59 14.57 -2.09
C ASP A 177 15.69 15.06 -0.94
N THR A 178 15.77 16.35 -0.65
CA THR A 178 15.01 16.99 0.43
C THR A 178 13.51 16.94 0.21
N ASP A 179 13.04 17.13 -1.02
CA ASP A 179 11.62 17.16 -1.38
C ASP A 179 11.00 15.77 -1.32
N LEU A 180 11.71 14.74 -1.80
CA LEU A 180 11.28 13.35 -1.67
C LEU A 180 11.26 12.91 -0.20
N GLY A 181 12.23 13.36 0.61
CA GLY A 181 12.21 13.15 2.06
C GLY A 181 11.03 13.85 2.76
N ALA A 182 10.69 15.07 2.35
CA ALA A 182 9.53 15.80 2.86
C ALA A 182 8.20 15.15 2.44
N ALA A 183 8.12 14.64 1.21
CA ALA A 183 7.01 13.82 0.74
C ALA A 183 6.86 12.56 1.59
N ALA A 184 7.94 11.83 1.87
CA ALA A 184 7.91 10.65 2.75
C ALA A 184 7.38 10.97 4.15
N ALA A 185 7.85 12.05 4.77
CA ALA A 185 7.34 12.49 6.07
C ALA A 185 5.84 12.84 6.03
N SER A 186 5.36 13.40 4.91
CA SER A 186 3.95 13.72 4.66
C SER A 186 3.09 12.48 4.49
N CYS A 187 3.54 11.52 3.68
CA CYS A 187 2.87 10.24 3.49
C CYS A 187 2.78 9.44 4.82
N ALA A 188 3.85 9.44 5.61
CA ALA A 188 3.84 8.84 6.94
C ALA A 188 2.86 9.54 7.89
N THR A 189 2.75 10.86 7.80
CA THR A 189 1.78 11.64 8.60
C THR A 189 0.35 11.31 8.22
N TRP A 190 0.07 11.21 6.92
CA TRP A 190 -1.23 10.77 6.42
C TRP A 190 -1.58 9.39 6.97
N TRP A 191 -0.67 8.43 6.88
CA TRP A 191 -0.87 7.10 7.43
C TRP A 191 -1.13 7.09 8.94
N VAL A 192 -0.42 7.90 9.73
CA VAL A 192 -0.70 8.01 11.16
C VAL A 192 -2.08 8.60 11.44
N GLU A 193 -2.55 9.57 10.66
CA GLU A 193 -3.90 10.12 10.85
C GLU A 193 -5.00 9.17 10.37
N GLU A 194 -4.80 8.47 9.24
CA GLU A 194 -5.72 7.44 8.73
C GLU A 194 -5.82 6.23 9.65
N GLN A 195 -4.71 5.80 10.24
CA GLN A 195 -4.66 4.59 11.06
C GLN A 195 -4.79 4.91 12.55
N GLY A 196 -4.78 6.18 12.93
CA GLY A 196 -4.63 6.64 14.31
C GLY A 196 -5.80 6.29 15.23
N PHE A 197 -6.95 5.91 14.65
CA PHE A 197 -8.11 5.44 15.40
C PHE A 197 -8.11 3.92 15.65
N LEU A 198 -7.27 3.16 14.95
CA LEU A 198 -7.22 1.70 15.12
C LEU A 198 -6.37 1.33 16.34
N SER A 199 -6.84 0.34 17.10
CA SER A 199 -6.07 -0.22 18.21
C SER A 199 -4.88 -1.05 17.68
N PRO A 200 -3.83 -1.25 18.49
CA PRO A 200 -2.73 -2.15 18.14
C PRO A 200 -3.20 -3.57 17.81
N GLU A 201 -4.23 -4.09 18.50
CA GLU A 201 -4.77 -5.41 18.20
C GLU A 201 -5.44 -5.44 16.82
N MET A 202 -6.19 -4.40 16.45
CA MET A 202 -6.87 -4.33 15.15
C MET A 202 -5.89 -4.23 13.98
N LEU A 203 -4.80 -3.48 14.17
CA LEU A 203 -3.71 -3.40 13.18
C LEU A 203 -3.01 -4.75 13.03
N ALA A 204 -2.76 -5.45 14.14
CA ALA A 204 -2.17 -6.78 14.12
C ALA A 204 -3.09 -7.80 13.45
N GLU A 205 -4.40 -7.74 13.71
CA GLU A 205 -5.42 -8.59 13.09
C GLU A 205 -5.45 -8.41 11.57
N ARG A 206 -5.50 -7.16 11.08
CA ARG A 206 -5.41 -6.88 9.64
C ARG A 206 -4.10 -7.38 9.05
N ASN A 207 -2.96 -7.01 9.64
CA ASN A 207 -1.67 -7.34 9.07
C ASN A 207 -1.43 -8.85 9.05
N HIS A 208 -1.90 -9.58 10.06
CA HIS A 208 -1.89 -11.05 10.09
C HIS A 208 -2.68 -11.62 8.91
N ARG A 209 -3.88 -11.08 8.67
CA ARG A 209 -4.71 -11.52 7.55
C ARG A 209 -4.10 -11.22 6.19
N PHE A 210 -3.57 -10.00 5.99
CA PHE A 210 -2.84 -9.66 4.78
C PHE A 210 -1.63 -10.57 4.57
N ALA A 211 -0.87 -10.88 5.62
CA ALA A 211 0.25 -11.82 5.55
C ALA A 211 -0.20 -13.24 5.16
N ALA A 212 -1.27 -13.77 5.74
CA ALA A 212 -1.84 -15.07 5.40
C ALA A 212 -2.25 -15.15 3.92
N ARG A 213 -2.93 -14.10 3.42
CA ARG A 213 -3.36 -13.97 2.03
C ARG A 213 -2.20 -13.78 1.05
N LEU A 214 -1.16 -13.03 1.43
CA LEU A 214 0.08 -12.93 0.65
C LEU A 214 0.77 -14.29 0.48
N ARG A 215 0.80 -15.12 1.53
CA ARG A 215 1.33 -16.49 1.44
C ARG A 215 0.44 -17.37 0.56
N GLY A 216 -0.88 -17.25 0.65
CA GLY A 216 -1.79 -17.96 -0.25
C GLY A 216 -1.63 -17.57 -1.72
N ALA A 217 -1.45 -16.29 -2.01
CA ALA A 217 -1.13 -15.80 -3.35
C ALA A 217 0.20 -16.38 -3.87
N LEU A 218 1.24 -16.43 -3.04
CA LEU A 218 2.52 -17.04 -3.41
C LEU A 218 2.39 -18.55 -3.66
N ALA A 219 1.58 -19.25 -2.86
CA ALA A 219 1.32 -20.67 -3.01
C ALA A 219 0.62 -20.98 -4.35
N ASP A 220 -0.46 -20.25 -4.69
CA ASP A 220 -1.15 -20.37 -5.97
C ASP A 220 -0.21 -20.07 -7.15
N LEU A 221 0.57 -18.99 -7.06
CA LEU A 221 1.56 -18.62 -8.08
C LEU A 221 2.60 -19.72 -8.32
N SER A 222 3.04 -20.38 -7.24
CA SER A 222 4.02 -21.46 -7.29
C SER A 222 3.45 -22.76 -7.86
N GLU A 223 2.19 -23.09 -7.53
CA GLU A 223 1.52 -24.27 -8.06
C GLU A 223 1.30 -24.15 -9.57
N ASN A 224 0.74 -23.03 -10.03
CA ASN A 224 0.49 -22.78 -11.45
C ASN A 224 1.79 -22.85 -12.28
N ARG A 225 2.87 -22.29 -11.77
CA ARG A 225 4.18 -22.33 -12.44
C ARG A 225 4.79 -23.74 -12.51
N ARG A 226 4.68 -24.54 -11.45
CA ARG A 226 5.20 -25.92 -11.45
C ARG A 226 4.47 -26.81 -12.46
N VAL A 227 3.19 -26.54 -12.71
CA VAL A 227 2.41 -27.23 -13.75
C VAL A 227 2.91 -26.88 -15.16
N GLU A 228 3.34 -25.64 -15.37
CA GLU A 228 3.84 -25.16 -16.66
C GLU A 228 5.29 -25.57 -16.96
N ASP A 229 6.16 -25.59 -15.94
CA ASP A 229 7.58 -25.96 -16.07
C ASP A 229 8.12 -26.67 -14.81
N ALA A 230 8.37 -27.98 -14.93
CA ALA A 230 8.89 -28.83 -13.86
C ALA A 230 10.32 -28.48 -13.39
N GLY A 231 11.01 -27.54 -14.05
CA GLY A 231 12.31 -26.99 -13.65
C GLY A 231 12.29 -25.52 -13.26
N ALA A 232 11.11 -24.94 -13.03
CA ALA A 232 10.96 -23.51 -12.82
C ALA A 232 11.68 -22.99 -11.56
N ARG A 233 12.18 -21.75 -11.65
CA ARG A 233 12.75 -21.02 -10.52
C ARG A 233 11.66 -20.67 -9.49
N ASP A 234 12.08 -20.50 -8.24
CA ASP A 234 11.23 -20.02 -7.15
C ASP A 234 10.46 -18.76 -7.54
N SER A 235 9.15 -18.78 -7.31
CA SER A 235 8.22 -17.69 -7.66
C SER A 235 8.49 -16.45 -6.81
N THR A 236 8.40 -15.29 -7.43
CA THR A 236 8.56 -13.99 -6.76
C THR A 236 7.27 -13.18 -6.85
N LEU A 237 6.61 -12.98 -5.70
CA LEU A 237 5.43 -12.15 -5.56
C LEU A 237 5.84 -10.71 -5.20
N LEU A 238 5.53 -9.74 -6.06
CA LEU A 238 5.79 -8.32 -5.80
C LEU A 238 4.59 -7.68 -5.11
N VAL A 239 4.86 -6.94 -4.03
CA VAL A 239 3.84 -6.24 -3.23
C VAL A 239 4.26 -4.78 -3.07
N PRO A 240 3.67 -3.81 -3.79
CA PRO A 240 3.87 -2.40 -3.47
C PRO A 240 3.18 -2.08 -2.13
N VAL A 241 3.94 -1.53 -1.18
CA VAL A 241 3.49 -1.24 0.19
C VAL A 241 3.72 0.24 0.50
N HIS A 242 2.77 0.86 1.19
CA HIS A 242 3.01 2.19 1.74
C HIS A 242 4.23 2.18 2.66
N GLN A 243 5.20 3.07 2.44
CA GLN A 243 6.47 3.06 3.19
C GLN A 243 6.29 3.01 4.71
N ALA A 244 5.29 3.69 5.27
CA ALA A 244 5.05 3.66 6.71
C ALA A 244 4.41 2.35 7.22
N SER A 245 3.68 1.60 6.39
CA SER A 245 3.13 0.30 6.82
C SER A 245 4.16 -0.83 6.75
N LEU A 246 5.24 -0.65 5.97
CA LEU A 246 6.25 -1.68 5.69
C LEU A 246 6.73 -2.43 6.94
N PRO A 247 7.22 -1.78 8.03
CA PRO A 247 7.78 -2.53 9.15
C PRO A 247 6.76 -3.45 9.86
N SER A 248 5.50 -3.00 9.94
CA SER A 248 4.43 -3.77 10.58
C SER A 248 3.93 -4.93 9.71
N LEU A 249 3.96 -4.77 8.38
CA LEU A 249 3.58 -5.81 7.45
C LEU A 249 4.73 -6.83 7.27
N GLU A 250 5.97 -6.37 7.18
CA GLU A 250 7.17 -7.21 7.16
C GLU A 250 7.21 -8.14 8.37
N ALA A 251 6.94 -7.62 9.57
CA ALA A 251 6.86 -8.42 10.78
C ALA A 251 5.75 -9.48 10.73
N ALA A 252 4.58 -9.14 10.16
CA ALA A 252 3.46 -10.07 10.03
C ALA A 252 3.73 -11.17 8.99
N VAL A 253 4.34 -10.83 7.85
CA VAL A 253 4.74 -11.80 6.82
C VAL A 253 5.84 -12.72 7.36
N GLY A 254 6.85 -12.16 8.04
CA GLY A 254 7.94 -12.91 8.66
C GLY A 254 7.54 -13.77 9.86
N ALA A 255 6.30 -13.64 10.36
CA ALA A 255 5.72 -14.55 11.34
C ALA A 255 5.18 -15.84 10.70
N TRP A 256 5.15 -15.91 9.36
CA TRP A 256 4.76 -17.08 8.57
C TRP A 256 3.39 -17.66 9.00
N PRO A 257 2.31 -16.86 8.97
CA PRO A 257 0.96 -17.37 9.26
C PRO A 257 0.57 -18.45 8.27
N ASP A 258 -0.42 -19.29 8.60
CA ASP A 258 -0.93 -20.27 7.63
C ASP A 258 -1.46 -19.55 6.37
N ALA A 259 -1.21 -20.15 5.20
CA ALA A 259 -1.62 -19.56 3.93
C ALA A 259 -3.16 -19.55 3.80
N GLU A 260 -3.73 -18.36 3.57
CA GLU A 260 -5.16 -18.17 3.26
C GLU A 260 -5.32 -18.10 1.73
N PRO A 261 -6.11 -18.99 1.10
CA PRO A 261 -6.32 -18.95 -0.35
C PRO A 261 -6.87 -17.61 -0.84
N VAL A 262 -6.37 -17.15 -1.98
CA VAL A 262 -6.78 -15.88 -2.62
C VAL A 262 -7.19 -16.17 -4.06
N GLN A 263 -8.29 -15.57 -4.51
CA GLN A 263 -8.66 -15.58 -5.91
C GLN A 263 -7.87 -14.50 -6.65
N LYS A 264 -7.32 -14.83 -7.81
CA LYS A 264 -6.75 -13.85 -8.71
C LYS A 264 -7.86 -13.00 -9.33
N GLU A 265 -7.52 -11.77 -9.71
CA GLU A 265 -8.40 -10.92 -10.51
C GLU A 265 -8.80 -11.62 -11.81
N GLY A 266 -10.09 -11.50 -12.18
CA GLY A 266 -10.74 -12.20 -13.30
C GLY A 266 -10.61 -11.54 -14.67
#